data_AF-A0AAD5J3S6-F1
#
_entry.id   AF-A0AAD5J3S6-F1
#
_cell.length_a   1.000
_cell.length_b   1.000
_cell.length_c   1.000
_cell.angle_alpha   90.00
_cell.angle_beta   90.00
_cell.angle_gamma   90.00
#
_symmetry.space_group_name_H-M   'P 1'
#
loop_
_entity.id
_entity.type
_entity.pdbx_description
1 polymer ?
#
loop_
_entity_poly.entity_id
_entity_poly.type
_entity_poly.pdbx_seq_one_letter_code
_entity_poly.pdbx_strand_id
1 'polypeptide(L)'
;MGLAVFQRLTVTPQRPLKDKAETVMQQLMTLFQYTAELYHELHALDRFEQDYRRKLKEEDNSNAAQRGDSLAILRAKLKSQKKHVRSLQKKSLWSKILEEVTKKLVVGSADGDRPVKGSLCGPKKLGSAGLALHYANIITQIDTLVSRSSSVPQNTRDALYQGLPPNMKSALRSKVQSFQVKEELTIPQIRAEMEKTLQWLVPIAANTTRNWLGWRTG
;
A
#
# COMPACT_ATOMS: atom_id res chain seq x y z
N MET A 1 -78.03 14.51 2.66
CA MET A 1 -77.81 13.50 1.59
C MET A 1 -76.48 13.84 0.93
N GLY A 2 -75.40 13.08 0.94
CA GLY A 2 -75.04 11.77 1.47
C GLY A 2 -73.51 11.67 1.34
N LEU A 3 -72.85 11.25 2.41
CA LEU A 3 -72.08 10.01 2.51
C LEU A 3 -70.65 10.03 1.92
N ALA A 4 -69.73 9.72 2.82
CA ALA A 4 -68.31 9.47 2.65
C ALA A 4 -67.97 8.47 1.55
N VAL A 5 -66.78 8.64 0.95
CA VAL A 5 -65.93 7.49 0.65
C VAL A 5 -64.49 7.80 1.06
N PHE A 6 -64.09 7.06 2.08
CA PHE A 6 -62.76 6.90 2.64
C PHE A 6 -61.78 6.27 1.62
N GLN A 7 -60.52 6.72 1.71
CA GLN A 7 -59.31 5.89 1.65
C GLN A 7 -59.05 5.00 0.41
N ARG A 8 -58.02 5.39 -0.36
CA ARG A 8 -56.95 4.47 -0.76
C ARG A 8 -55.63 5.24 -0.79
N LEU A 9 -54.96 5.27 0.36
CA LEU A 9 -53.51 5.49 0.45
C LEU A 9 -52.84 4.38 -0.36
N THR A 10 -52.44 4.69 -1.58
CA THR A 10 -51.53 3.85 -2.36
C THR A 10 -50.15 3.96 -1.72
N VAL A 11 -49.91 3.18 -0.67
CA VAL A 11 -48.57 2.90 -0.15
C VAL A 11 -47.79 2.20 -1.25
N THR A 12 -46.98 2.97 -1.97
CA THR A 12 -46.02 2.45 -2.93
C THR A 12 -44.96 1.58 -2.21
N PRO A 13 -44.45 0.50 -2.83
CA PRO A 13 -43.47 -0.39 -2.21
C PRO A 13 -42.06 0.23 -2.29
N GLN A 14 -41.84 1.34 -1.57
CA GLN A 14 -40.51 1.96 -1.35
C GLN A 14 -39.72 1.27 -0.22
N ARG A 15 -40.41 0.50 0.64
CA ARG A 15 -39.82 -0.22 1.79
C ARG A 15 -38.64 -1.13 1.41
N PRO A 16 -38.73 -2.04 0.41
CA PRO A 16 -37.66 -2.99 0.15
C PRO A 16 -36.36 -2.36 -0.37
N LEU A 17 -36.41 -1.17 -0.98
CA LEU A 17 -35.22 -0.43 -1.40
C LEU A 17 -34.58 0.31 -0.22
N LYS A 18 -35.40 0.87 0.68
CA LYS A 18 -34.94 1.51 1.90
C LYS A 18 -34.29 0.50 2.85
N ASP A 19 -34.89 -0.69 3.01
CA ASP A 19 -34.36 -1.77 3.83
C ASP A 19 -33.03 -2.32 3.27
N LYS A 20 -32.89 -2.38 1.93
CA LYS A 20 -31.62 -2.72 1.26
C LYS A 20 -30.55 -1.65 1.45
N ALA A 21 -30.91 -0.38 1.33
CA ALA A 21 -29.97 0.72 1.55
C ALA A 21 -29.50 0.76 3.02
N GLU A 22 -30.40 0.48 3.96
CA GLU A 22 -30.11 0.47 5.39
C GLU A 22 -29.19 -0.69 5.78
N THR A 23 -29.41 -1.89 5.23
CA THR A 23 -28.50 -3.03 5.44
C THR A 23 -27.11 -2.78 4.84
N VAL A 24 -27.02 -2.19 3.65
CA VAL A 24 -25.73 -1.77 3.06
C VAL A 24 -25.04 -0.73 3.92
N MET A 25 -25.77 0.25 4.45
CA MET A 25 -25.21 1.29 5.31
C MET A 25 -24.70 0.73 6.63
N GLN A 26 -25.41 -0.23 7.24
CA GLN A 26 -24.95 -0.95 8.43
C GLN A 26 -23.67 -1.77 8.16
N GLN A 27 -23.60 -2.46 7.01
CA GLN A 27 -22.40 -3.17 6.59
C GLN A 27 -21.22 -2.20 6.39
N LEU A 28 -21.47 -1.05 5.78
CA LEU A 28 -20.47 -0.02 5.55
C LEU A 28 -19.94 0.56 6.88
N MET A 29 -20.83 0.92 7.81
CA MET A 29 -20.44 1.36 9.16
C MET A 29 -19.59 0.32 9.89
N THR A 30 -19.99 -0.95 9.82
CA THR A 30 -19.24 -2.06 10.43
C THR A 30 -17.82 -2.17 9.85
N LEU A 31 -17.69 -2.04 8.53
CA LEU A 31 -16.40 -2.06 7.85
C LEU A 31 -15.52 -0.84 8.20
N PHE A 32 -16.12 0.35 8.32
CA PHE A 32 -15.42 1.54 8.79
C PHE A 32 -14.91 1.37 10.22
N GLN A 33 -15.74 0.82 11.12
CA GLN A 33 -15.36 0.54 12.51
C GLN A 33 -14.16 -0.42 12.58
N TYR A 34 -14.20 -1.54 11.85
CA TYR A 34 -13.05 -2.46 11.78
C TYR A 34 -11.79 -1.83 11.20
N THR A 35 -11.93 -0.87 10.29
CA THR A 35 -10.79 -0.16 9.69
C THR A 35 -10.17 0.82 10.68
N ALA A 36 -10.98 1.52 11.47
CA ALA A 36 -10.52 2.39 12.55
C ALA A 36 -9.81 1.58 13.64
N GLU A 37 -10.41 0.47 14.10
CA GLU A 37 -9.79 -0.44 15.07
C GLU A 37 -8.45 -0.98 14.56
N LEU A 38 -8.40 -1.42 13.30
CA LEU A 38 -7.16 -1.89 12.71
C LEU A 38 -6.06 -0.82 12.70
N TYR A 39 -6.41 0.44 12.47
CA TYR A 39 -5.45 1.55 12.52
C TYR A 39 -4.90 1.73 13.95
N HIS A 40 -5.77 1.74 14.95
CA HIS A 40 -5.36 1.84 16.35
C HIS A 40 -4.47 0.67 16.79
N GLU A 41 -4.81 -0.55 16.37
CA GLU A 41 -4.05 -1.76 16.70
C GLU A 41 -2.70 -1.86 15.96
N LEU A 42 -2.60 -1.31 14.75
CA LEU A 42 -1.33 -1.14 14.02
C LEU A 42 -0.41 -0.15 14.76
N HIS A 43 -0.95 0.98 15.23
CA HIS A 43 -0.21 1.92 16.05
C HIS A 43 0.24 1.31 17.38
N ALA A 44 -0.62 0.52 18.03
CA ALA A 44 -0.25 -0.23 19.22
C ALA A 44 0.87 -1.25 18.93
N LEU A 45 0.82 -1.93 17.78
CA LEU A 45 1.85 -2.87 17.35
C LEU A 45 3.20 -2.17 17.15
N ASP A 46 3.24 -1.01 16.52
CA ASP A 46 4.50 -0.26 16.35
C ASP A 46 5.10 0.12 17.71
N ARG A 47 4.28 0.59 18.67
CA ARG A 47 4.73 0.84 20.05
C ARG A 47 5.32 -0.41 20.70
N PHE A 48 4.66 -1.57 20.60
CA PHE A 48 5.19 -2.83 21.14
C PHE A 48 6.50 -3.26 20.48
N GLU A 49 6.69 -3.02 19.17
CA GLU A 49 7.95 -3.30 18.49
C GLU A 49 9.08 -2.35 18.90
N GLN A 50 8.76 -1.09 19.20
CA GLN A 50 9.72 -0.13 19.75
C GLN A 50 10.13 -0.51 21.17
N ASP A 51 9.19 -0.89 22.03
CA ASP A 51 9.46 -1.33 23.41
C ASP A 51 10.31 -2.61 23.42
N TYR A 52 9.99 -3.57 22.55
CA TYR A 52 10.80 -4.78 22.39
C TYR A 52 12.25 -4.44 21.97
N ARG A 53 12.43 -3.53 21.01
CA ARG A 53 13.77 -3.07 20.57
C ARG A 53 14.52 -2.31 21.66
N ARG A 54 13.83 -1.48 22.45
CA ARG A 54 14.43 -0.74 23.58
C ARG A 54 14.91 -1.69 24.66
N LYS A 55 14.06 -2.65 25.04
CA LYS A 55 14.40 -3.68 26.03
C LYS A 55 15.57 -4.54 25.58
N LEU A 56 15.66 -4.87 24.29
CA LEU A 56 16.81 -5.61 23.74
C LEU A 56 18.14 -4.86 23.92
N LYS A 57 18.13 -3.52 23.91
CA LYS A 57 19.31 -2.68 24.17
C LYS A 57 19.60 -2.49 25.66
N GLU A 58 18.58 -2.44 26.52
CA GLU A 58 18.73 -2.36 27.99
C GLU A 58 19.25 -3.69 28.57
N GLU A 59 18.86 -4.80 27.95
CA GLU A 59 19.30 -6.14 28.28
C GLU A 59 20.83 -6.35 28.16
N ASP A 60 21.48 -5.69 27.20
CA ASP A 60 22.94 -5.75 27.04
C ASP A 60 23.71 -5.06 28.19
N ASN A 61 23.00 -4.32 29.05
CA ASN A 61 23.56 -3.54 30.15
C ASN A 61 23.17 -4.06 31.57
N SER A 62 22.45 -5.19 31.73
CA SER A 62 21.89 -5.64 33.04
C SER A 62 21.78 -7.18 33.26
N ASN A 63 21.48 -7.60 34.50
CA ASN A 63 21.56 -8.99 35.04
C ASN A 63 20.69 -10.05 34.30
N ALA A 64 21.26 -11.24 34.07
CA ALA A 64 20.80 -12.25 33.10
C ALA A 64 19.54 -13.10 33.45
N ALA A 65 19.09 -13.16 34.70
CA ALA A 65 17.97 -14.03 35.11
C ALA A 65 16.58 -13.39 34.92
N GLN A 66 16.38 -12.13 35.36
CA GLN A 66 15.16 -11.37 35.08
C GLN A 66 15.04 -10.94 33.60
N ARG A 67 16.19 -10.91 32.90
CA ARG A 67 16.37 -10.61 31.47
C ARG A 67 15.49 -11.51 30.59
N GLY A 68 15.72 -12.83 30.67
CA GLY A 68 15.04 -13.82 29.82
C GLY A 68 13.52 -13.83 29.97
N ASP A 69 13.03 -13.70 31.20
CA ASP A 69 11.59 -13.76 31.49
C ASP A 69 10.85 -12.52 30.99
N SER A 70 11.40 -11.32 31.21
CA SER A 70 10.79 -10.06 30.75
C SER A 70 10.72 -9.99 29.21
N LEU A 71 11.77 -10.44 28.53
CA LEU A 71 11.82 -10.43 27.07
C LEU A 71 10.94 -11.53 26.46
N ALA A 72 10.81 -12.69 27.11
CA ALA A 72 9.86 -13.74 26.73
C ALA A 72 8.41 -13.24 26.80
N ILE A 73 8.05 -12.51 27.85
CA ILE A 73 6.71 -11.91 28.03
C ILE A 73 6.41 -10.91 26.90
N LEU A 74 7.34 -9.99 26.61
CA LEU A 74 7.16 -9.01 25.53
C LEU A 74 7.06 -9.68 24.16
N ARG A 75 7.85 -10.73 23.91
CA ARG A 75 7.78 -11.53 22.67
C ARG A 75 6.42 -12.23 22.52
N ALA A 76 5.88 -12.78 23.60
CA ALA A 76 4.55 -13.40 23.60
C ALA A 76 3.46 -12.35 23.31
N LYS A 77 3.53 -11.18 23.95
CA LYS A 77 2.59 -10.07 23.73
C LYS A 77 2.65 -9.55 22.30
N LEU A 78 3.86 -9.42 21.73
CA LEU A 78 4.06 -9.02 20.34
C LEU A 78 3.48 -10.04 19.35
N LYS A 79 3.66 -11.35 19.59
CA LYS A 79 3.06 -12.40 18.76
C LYS A 79 1.54 -12.36 18.82
N SER A 80 0.97 -12.16 20.01
CA SER A 80 -0.48 -12.02 20.20
C SER A 80 -1.02 -10.81 19.44
N GLN A 81 -0.37 -9.65 19.59
CA GLN A 81 -0.72 -8.42 18.89
C GLN A 81 -0.68 -8.59 17.36
N LYS A 82 0.37 -9.22 16.82
CA LYS A 82 0.46 -9.55 15.39
C LYS A 82 -0.66 -10.48 14.93
N LYS A 83 -1.10 -11.41 15.78
CA LYS A 83 -2.25 -12.28 15.47
C LYS A 83 -3.55 -11.47 15.45
N HIS A 84 -3.72 -10.56 16.41
CA HIS A 84 -4.89 -9.69 16.49
C HIS A 84 -5.00 -8.76 15.27
N VAL A 85 -3.93 -8.04 14.92
CA VAL A 85 -3.85 -7.20 13.73
C VAL A 85 -4.17 -8.00 12.46
N ARG A 86 -3.63 -9.21 12.31
CA ARG A 86 -3.96 -10.09 11.16
C ARG A 86 -5.42 -10.50 11.13
N SER A 87 -6.05 -10.71 12.27
CA SER A 87 -7.49 -11.03 12.33
C SER A 87 -8.35 -9.82 11.95
N LEU A 88 -7.96 -8.61 12.37
CA LEU A 88 -8.63 -7.37 11.99
C LEU A 88 -8.44 -7.04 10.51
N GLN A 89 -7.25 -7.26 9.95
CA GLN A 89 -6.99 -7.14 8.51
C GLN A 89 -7.92 -8.02 7.67
N LYS A 90 -8.20 -9.24 8.13
CA LYS A 90 -9.14 -10.16 7.44
C LYS A 90 -10.58 -9.66 7.46
N LYS A 91 -11.00 -9.02 8.55
CA LYS A 91 -12.38 -8.52 8.74
C LYS A 91 -12.60 -7.11 8.18
N SER A 92 -11.53 -6.32 8.07
CA SER A 92 -11.55 -4.94 7.62
C SER A 92 -11.54 -4.83 6.09
N LEU A 93 -11.83 -3.64 5.57
CA LEU A 93 -11.72 -3.28 4.15
C LEU A 93 -10.35 -3.61 3.55
N TRP A 94 -9.30 -3.76 4.36
CA TRP A 94 -7.99 -4.18 3.90
C TRP A 94 -7.99 -5.53 3.20
N SER A 95 -8.75 -6.53 3.65
CA SER A 95 -8.85 -7.80 2.93
C SER A 95 -9.55 -7.63 1.60
N LYS A 96 -10.62 -6.84 1.55
CA LYS A 96 -11.37 -6.56 0.31
C LYS A 96 -10.55 -5.77 -0.71
N ILE A 97 -9.86 -4.71 -0.27
CA ILE A 97 -8.97 -3.91 -1.13
C ILE A 97 -7.78 -4.76 -1.58
N LEU A 98 -7.17 -5.56 -0.70
CA LEU A 98 -6.08 -6.45 -1.07
C LEU A 98 -6.56 -7.55 -2.04
N GLU A 99 -7.74 -8.13 -1.84
CA GLU A 99 -8.34 -9.08 -2.77
C GLU A 99 -8.64 -8.44 -4.13
N GLU A 100 -9.11 -7.19 -4.14
CA GLU A 100 -9.42 -6.49 -5.38
C GLU A 100 -8.15 -6.08 -6.13
N VAL A 101 -7.16 -5.55 -5.42
CA VAL A 101 -5.82 -5.25 -5.94
C VAL A 101 -5.11 -6.53 -6.40
N THR A 102 -5.19 -7.64 -5.65
CA THR A 102 -4.60 -8.93 -6.07
C THR A 102 -5.34 -9.55 -7.24
N LYS A 103 -6.69 -9.49 -7.31
CA LYS A 103 -7.44 -9.91 -8.51
C LYS A 103 -7.02 -9.10 -9.73
N LYS A 104 -6.85 -7.77 -9.58
CA LYS A 104 -6.32 -6.91 -10.66
C LYS A 104 -4.86 -7.22 -11.02
N LEU A 105 -4.04 -7.65 -10.07
CA LEU A 105 -2.64 -8.03 -10.30
C LEU A 105 -2.47 -9.47 -10.84
N VAL A 106 -3.33 -10.42 -10.45
CA VAL A 106 -3.28 -11.85 -10.83
C VAL A 106 -3.76 -12.07 -12.27
N VAL A 107 -4.53 -11.15 -12.86
CA VAL A 107 -4.79 -11.13 -14.30
C VAL A 107 -3.51 -10.81 -15.11
N GLY A 108 -2.43 -10.35 -14.46
CA GLY A 108 -1.15 -10.02 -15.10
C GLY A 108 0.01 -10.96 -14.84
N SER A 109 -0.20 -12.14 -14.22
CA SER A 109 0.91 -13.05 -13.91
C SER A 109 0.47 -14.51 -13.92
N ALA A 110 0.31 -15.05 -15.12
CA ALA A 110 0.44 -16.49 -15.33
C ALA A 110 1.87 -16.79 -15.79
N ASP A 111 2.50 -17.67 -15.02
CA ASP A 111 3.59 -18.57 -15.39
C ASP A 111 5.05 -18.16 -15.11
N GLY A 112 5.80 -19.17 -14.64
CA GLY A 112 7.26 -19.17 -14.64
C GLY A 112 7.95 -19.32 -13.28
N ASP A 113 7.76 -20.45 -12.61
CA ASP A 113 8.64 -20.92 -11.55
C ASP A 113 10.00 -21.36 -12.13
N ARG A 114 11.12 -20.79 -11.64
CA ARG A 114 12.41 -21.50 -11.50
C ARG A 114 13.48 -20.64 -10.78
N PRO A 115 14.25 -21.22 -9.84
CA PRO A 115 15.29 -20.49 -9.10
C PRO A 115 16.64 -20.58 -9.83
N VAL A 116 17.25 -19.44 -10.15
CA VAL A 116 18.66 -19.38 -10.57
C VAL A 116 19.46 -18.50 -9.63
N LYS A 117 20.43 -19.16 -9.00
CA LYS A 117 21.44 -18.69 -8.05
C LYS A 117 22.51 -17.89 -8.78
N GLY A 118 22.89 -16.75 -8.20
CA GLY A 118 24.18 -16.08 -8.46
C GLY A 118 24.09 -14.61 -8.88
N SER A 119 24.41 -13.71 -7.95
CA SER A 119 25.41 -12.65 -8.19
C SER A 119 25.66 -11.86 -6.90
N LEU A 120 26.90 -11.94 -6.43
CA LEU A 120 27.47 -11.15 -5.34
C LEU A 120 27.76 -9.74 -5.85
N CYS A 121 26.92 -8.76 -5.52
CA CYS A 121 27.34 -7.38 -5.26
C CYS A 121 26.13 -6.63 -4.69
N GLY A 122 26.06 -6.50 -3.36
CA GLY A 122 24.98 -5.75 -2.72
C GLY A 122 25.28 -4.25 -2.79
N PRO A 123 24.49 -3.41 -3.48
CA PRO A 123 24.49 -2.00 -3.15
C PRO A 123 23.79 -1.88 -1.80
N LYS A 124 24.50 -1.29 -0.83
CA LYS A 124 24.04 -0.88 0.51
C LYS A 124 22.53 -0.99 0.64
N LYS A 125 22.05 -2.03 1.35
CA LYS A 125 20.62 -2.18 1.67
C LYS A 125 20.19 -0.93 2.42
N LEU A 126 19.62 0.03 1.69
CA LEU A 126 18.94 1.16 2.27
C LEU A 126 17.86 0.58 3.19
N GLY A 127 17.77 1.07 4.43
CA GLY A 127 16.66 0.70 5.31
C GLY A 127 15.32 1.03 4.66
N SER A 128 14.21 0.55 5.22
CA SER A 128 12.86 0.81 4.70
C SER A 128 12.60 2.29 4.36
N ALA A 129 13.09 3.20 5.20
CA ALA A 129 13.02 4.65 4.98
C ALA A 129 13.89 5.15 3.80
N GLY A 130 15.07 4.56 3.58
CA GLY A 130 15.95 4.92 2.47
C GLY A 130 15.43 4.42 1.11
N LEU A 131 14.78 3.25 1.10
CA LEU A 131 14.07 2.74 -0.09
C LEU A 131 12.88 3.64 -0.47
N ALA A 132 12.10 4.08 0.52
CA ALA A 132 10.97 4.99 0.28
C ALA A 132 11.43 6.33 -0.34
N LEU A 133 12.50 6.93 0.20
CA LEU A 133 13.10 8.14 -0.37
C LEU A 133 13.62 7.91 -1.80
N HIS A 134 14.28 6.77 -2.02
CA HIS A 134 14.80 6.41 -3.34
C HIS A 134 13.69 6.34 -4.39
N TYR A 135 12.53 5.73 -4.04
CA TYR A 135 11.36 5.73 -4.91
C TYR A 135 10.76 7.13 -5.11
N ALA A 136 10.69 7.94 -4.05
CA ALA A 136 10.22 9.32 -4.17
C ALA A 136 11.07 10.12 -5.18
N ASN A 137 12.40 9.97 -5.12
CA ASN A 137 13.31 10.63 -6.06
C ASN A 137 13.14 10.14 -7.51
N ILE A 138 12.86 8.85 -7.72
CA ILE A 138 12.59 8.33 -9.07
C ILE A 138 11.27 8.89 -9.61
N ILE A 139 10.22 8.94 -8.79
CA ILE A 139 8.92 9.51 -9.18
C ILE A 139 9.07 10.99 -9.57
N THR A 140 9.82 11.79 -8.80
CA THR A 140 10.09 13.19 -9.12
C THR A 140 10.88 13.37 -10.42
N GLN A 141 11.84 12.48 -10.71
CA GLN A 141 12.57 12.50 -11.98
C GLN A 141 11.66 12.20 -13.17
N ILE A 142 10.79 11.20 -13.05
CA ILE A 142 9.82 10.86 -14.12
C ILE A 142 8.86 12.03 -14.34
N ASP A 143 8.36 12.67 -13.29
CA ASP A 143 7.50 13.85 -13.37
C ASP A 143 8.16 15.03 -14.10
N THR A 144 9.42 15.30 -13.77
CA THR A 144 10.21 16.36 -14.43
C THR A 144 10.39 16.08 -15.92
N LEU A 145 10.61 14.81 -16.29
CA LEU A 145 10.78 14.41 -17.69
C LEU A 145 9.47 14.55 -18.47
N VAL A 146 8.37 14.08 -17.89
CA VAL A 146 7.04 14.19 -18.49
C VAL A 146 6.65 15.65 -18.66
N SER A 147 6.89 16.49 -17.66
CA SER A 147 6.52 17.91 -17.70
C SER A 147 7.38 18.75 -18.65
N ARG A 148 8.70 18.50 -18.72
CA ARG A 148 9.66 19.43 -19.36
C ARG A 148 10.31 18.91 -20.63
N SER A 149 10.31 17.60 -20.87
CA SER A 149 11.06 17.00 -21.98
C SER A 149 10.10 16.61 -23.11
N SER A 150 10.33 17.12 -24.32
CA SER A 150 9.59 16.71 -25.52
C SER A 150 10.00 15.31 -26.00
N SER A 151 11.18 14.83 -25.59
CA SER A 151 11.71 13.50 -25.87
C SER A 151 12.60 13.05 -24.70
N VAL A 152 12.61 11.74 -24.41
CA VAL A 152 13.45 11.18 -23.34
C VAL A 152 14.68 10.51 -23.96
N PRO A 153 15.88 11.11 -23.84
CA PRO A 153 17.07 10.55 -24.45
C PRO A 153 17.51 9.23 -23.79
N GLN A 154 18.24 8.40 -24.55
CA GLN A 154 18.62 7.03 -24.17
C GLN A 154 19.37 6.97 -22.83
N ASN A 155 20.34 7.86 -22.64
CA ASN A 155 21.11 7.98 -21.40
C ASN A 155 20.23 8.21 -20.15
N THR A 156 19.17 9.01 -20.27
CA THR A 156 18.21 9.26 -19.20
C THR A 156 17.36 8.03 -18.91
N ARG A 157 16.93 7.31 -19.94
CA ARG A 157 16.21 6.02 -19.78
C ARG A 157 17.08 4.99 -19.07
N ASP A 158 18.35 4.91 -19.45
CA ASP A 158 19.30 3.99 -18.84
C ASP A 158 19.61 4.37 -17.39
N ALA A 159 19.78 5.66 -17.09
CA ALA A 159 19.96 6.14 -15.72
C ALA A 159 18.76 5.82 -14.82
N LEU A 160 17.53 6.07 -15.32
CA LEU A 160 16.30 5.70 -14.62
C LEU A 160 16.21 4.19 -14.39
N TYR A 161 16.49 3.41 -15.43
CA TYR A 161 16.47 1.95 -15.34
C TYR A 161 17.50 1.45 -14.33
N GLN A 162 18.71 1.99 -14.35
CA GLN A 162 19.76 1.62 -13.40
C GLN A 162 19.43 2.02 -11.96
N GLY A 163 18.68 3.11 -11.78
CA GLY A 163 18.13 3.53 -10.51
C GLY A 163 17.11 2.55 -9.92
N LEU A 164 16.48 1.65 -10.71
CA LEU A 164 15.48 0.74 -10.17
C LEU A 164 16.10 -0.39 -9.32
N PRO A 165 15.45 -0.80 -8.21
CA PRO A 165 15.85 -1.98 -7.46
C PRO A 165 15.73 -3.28 -8.29
N PRO A 166 16.50 -4.35 -7.94
CA PRO A 166 16.62 -5.56 -8.77
C PRO A 166 15.28 -6.26 -9.06
N ASN A 167 14.38 -6.32 -8.07
CA ASN A 167 13.05 -6.91 -8.24
C ASN A 167 12.17 -6.12 -9.22
N MET A 168 12.26 -4.78 -9.23
CA MET A 168 11.55 -3.94 -10.19
C MET A 168 12.18 -4.01 -11.58
N LYS A 169 13.51 -4.11 -11.69
CA LYS A 169 14.19 -4.34 -12.96
C LYS A 169 13.70 -5.63 -13.63
N SER A 170 13.57 -6.72 -12.88
CA SER A 170 13.05 -8.00 -13.39
C SER A 170 11.58 -7.91 -13.79
N ALA A 171 10.73 -7.33 -12.94
CA ALA A 171 9.30 -7.15 -13.26
C ALA A 171 9.09 -6.25 -14.49
N LEU A 172 9.89 -5.19 -14.62
CA LEU A 172 9.85 -4.29 -15.78
C LEU A 172 10.30 -5.00 -17.05
N ARG A 173 11.39 -5.78 -17.02
CA ARG A 173 11.82 -6.58 -18.18
C ARG A 173 10.72 -7.55 -18.61
N SER A 174 10.12 -8.27 -17.67
CA SER A 174 9.04 -9.21 -17.96
C SER A 174 7.85 -8.50 -18.60
N LYS A 175 7.42 -7.36 -18.03
CA LYS A 175 6.33 -6.55 -18.59
C LYS A 175 6.66 -6.03 -19.98
N VAL A 176 7.88 -5.55 -20.23
CA VAL A 176 8.31 -5.04 -21.55
C VAL A 176 8.35 -6.18 -22.57
N GLN A 177 8.85 -7.37 -22.19
CA GLN A 177 8.92 -8.53 -23.07
C GLN A 177 7.55 -9.11 -23.42
N SER A 178 6.58 -9.05 -22.49
CA SER A 178 5.20 -9.47 -22.75
C SER A 178 4.31 -8.36 -23.33
N PHE A 179 4.84 -7.14 -23.44
CA PHE A 179 4.10 -6.00 -23.98
C PHE A 179 3.99 -6.11 -25.51
N GLN A 180 2.87 -6.64 -25.98
CA GLN A 180 2.49 -6.53 -27.38
C GLN A 180 1.84 -5.16 -27.60
N VAL A 181 2.49 -4.30 -28.37
CA VAL A 181 1.91 -3.02 -28.82
C VAL A 181 0.72 -3.36 -29.74
N LYS A 182 -0.48 -3.44 -29.17
CA LYS A 182 -1.72 -3.65 -29.93
C LYS A 182 -2.20 -2.39 -30.65
N GLU A 183 -1.71 -1.23 -30.19
CA GLU A 183 -2.11 0.09 -30.67
C GLU A 183 -0.88 1.00 -30.57
N GLU A 184 -0.44 1.57 -31.69
CA GLU A 184 0.65 2.57 -31.70
C GLU A 184 0.14 3.84 -31.01
N LEU A 185 0.34 3.90 -29.69
CA LEU A 185 0.07 5.11 -28.94
C LEU A 185 1.03 6.20 -29.39
N THR A 186 0.47 7.33 -29.80
CA THR A 186 1.25 8.51 -30.14
C THR A 186 1.95 9.05 -28.88
N ILE A 187 3.10 9.70 -29.06
CA ILE A 187 3.86 10.32 -27.97
C ILE A 187 2.97 11.19 -27.04
N PRO A 188 2.01 11.99 -27.55
CA PRO A 188 1.09 12.76 -26.70
C PRO A 188 0.16 11.89 -25.85
N GLN A 189 -0.34 10.76 -26.37
CA GLN A 189 -1.21 9.84 -25.62
C GLN A 189 -0.45 9.13 -24.50
N ILE A 190 0.78 8.69 -24.79
CA ILE A 190 1.68 8.10 -23.78
C ILE A 190 1.92 9.13 -22.67
N ARG A 191 2.18 10.39 -23.04
CA ARG A 191 2.38 11.48 -22.08
C ARG A 191 1.15 11.70 -21.20
N ALA A 192 -0.04 11.76 -21.79
CA ALA A 192 -1.28 11.95 -21.05
C ALA A 192 -1.54 10.84 -20.02
N GLU A 193 -1.29 9.57 -20.39
CA GLU A 193 -1.41 8.45 -19.46
C GLU A 193 -0.35 8.48 -18.36
N MET A 194 0.87 8.91 -18.69
CA MET A 194 1.93 9.14 -17.68
C MET A 194 1.53 10.26 -16.71
N GLU A 195 1.04 11.39 -17.21
CA GLU A 195 0.58 12.53 -16.39
C GLU A 195 -0.55 12.13 -15.45
N LYS A 196 -1.55 11.39 -15.94
CA LYS A 196 -2.66 10.88 -15.12
C LYS A 196 -2.17 9.99 -13.97
N THR A 197 -1.16 9.17 -14.24
CA THR A 197 -0.54 8.31 -13.23
C THR A 197 0.28 9.13 -12.23
N LEU A 198 1.01 10.14 -12.71
CA LEU A 198 1.86 10.99 -11.87
C LEU A 198 1.06 11.95 -10.99
N GLN A 199 -0.12 12.37 -11.42
CA GLN A 199 -0.98 13.32 -10.71
C GLN A 199 -1.20 12.94 -9.23
N TRP A 200 -1.35 11.65 -8.93
CA TRP A 200 -1.53 11.17 -7.56
C TRP A 200 -0.23 10.66 -6.91
N LEU A 201 0.78 10.27 -7.69
CA LEU A 201 2.06 9.78 -7.18
C LEU A 201 2.99 10.91 -6.71
N VAL A 202 3.02 12.03 -7.42
CA VAL A 202 3.90 13.17 -7.12
C VAL A 202 3.66 13.75 -5.72
N PRO A 203 2.42 13.97 -5.26
CA PRO A 203 2.16 14.41 -3.88
C PRO A 203 2.67 13.42 -2.82
N ILE A 204 2.59 12.11 -3.10
CA ILE A 204 3.06 11.05 -2.18
C ILE A 204 4.59 11.05 -2.11
N ALA A 205 5.26 11.18 -3.26
CA ALA A 205 6.71 11.31 -3.32
C ALA A 205 7.18 12.56 -2.56
N ALA A 206 6.55 13.72 -2.78
CA ALA A 206 6.86 14.95 -2.08
C ALA A 206 6.68 14.83 -0.56
N ASN A 207 5.61 14.17 -0.09
CA ASN A 207 5.40 13.90 1.33
C ASN A 207 6.48 12.97 1.91
N THR A 208 6.90 11.96 1.15
CA THR A 208 7.95 11.02 1.56
C THR A 208 9.31 11.72 1.72
N THR A 209 9.65 12.60 0.78
CA THR A 209 10.88 13.41 0.84
C THR A 209 10.84 14.42 2.00
N ARG A 210 9.70 15.10 2.20
CA ARG A 210 9.53 16.07 3.30
C ARG A 210 9.63 15.40 4.66
N ASN A 211 8.97 14.26 4.84
CA ASN A 211 9.01 13.50 6.09
C ASN A 211 10.46 13.04 6.39
N TRP A 212 11.20 12.60 5.39
CA TRP A 212 12.60 12.19 5.58
C TRP A 212 13.52 13.36 5.96
N LEU A 213 13.34 14.54 5.36
CA LEU A 213 14.09 15.75 5.73
C LEU A 213 13.73 16.22 7.15
N GLY A 214 12.45 16.17 7.53
CA GLY A 214 11.99 16.53 8.87
C GLY A 214 12.56 15.63 9.97
N TRP A 215 12.76 14.34 9.70
CA TRP A 215 13.41 13.39 10.61
C TRP A 215 14.92 13.62 10.79
N ARG A 216 15.57 14.42 9.94
CA ARG A 216 17.01 14.72 10.02
C ARG A 216 17.29 16.03 10.77
N THR A 217 16.30 16.91 10.89
CA THR A 217 16.45 18.26 11.45
C THR A 217 15.85 18.44 12.84
N GLY A 218 15.37 17.37 13.49
CA GLY A 218 14.90 17.35 14.88
C GLY A 218 15.65 16.30 15.69
#